data_AF-A0A7R9J3Q8-F1
#
_entry.id   AF-A0A7R9J3Q8-F1
#
_cell.length_a   1.000
_cell.length_b   1.000
_cell.length_c   1.000
_cell.angle_alpha   90.00
_cell.angle_beta   90.00
_cell.angle_gamma   90.00
#
_symmetry.space_group_name_H-M   'P 1'
#
loop_
_entity.id
_entity.type
_entity.pdbx_description
1 polymer ?
#
loop_
_entity_poly.entity_id
_entity_poly.type
_entity_poly.pdbx_seq_one_letter_code
_entity_poly.pdbx_strand_id
1 'polypeptide(L)'
;MHKCSLSSEELDNRAQLLVSDCNVLSHNVWFSRCVLLPCIACSGEGTWNFSQIPLKVKTLSELRCLYAEVSRGESQLGVKLNMPSVYPNIPTLEAERTLHGEKVILSNHAPLAQEFLKRGCPRCLRGKIWSQVLGSQIRQANIQHFGELKNLVIQYDLLVDKLIVKDVQLTASNDDQYFVFEDILYQVMLCFSRDTEILSVFNHSASNPVHAILKNKSAIVENTVIFPPSGIIPFHGFTMYAMPFCYMYENPIALYYTFRAFYLRYWFRLHEVSSHEQGILSLCLLFERLLQRYEPELWFRFKQVNIQPVRVVFKWLMRGFSGHLPPEQLLYLWDMILAYDSLEVLPILALAILQLPTGQPAAGRNTSERGGERN
;
A
#
# COMPACT_ATOMS: atom_id res chain seq x y z
N MET A 1 13.64 35.96 19.05
CA MET A 1 13.08 34.62 19.29
C MET A 1 12.39 34.17 18.02
N HIS A 2 13.10 33.46 17.14
CA HIS A 2 12.60 33.01 15.85
C HIS A 2 11.74 31.75 16.03
N LYS A 3 10.47 31.82 15.61
CA LYS A 3 9.58 30.66 15.45
C LYS A 3 10.03 29.89 14.21
N CYS A 4 10.45 28.63 14.38
CA CYS A 4 10.63 27.68 13.29
C CYS A 4 9.35 26.83 13.22
N SER A 5 8.38 27.25 12.43
CA SER A 5 7.19 26.46 12.09
C SER A 5 7.47 25.74 10.78
N LEU A 6 7.67 24.42 10.83
CA LEU A 6 7.74 23.60 9.62
C LEU A 6 6.33 23.41 9.06
N SER A 7 6.18 23.61 7.75
CA SER A 7 4.90 23.49 7.05
C SER A 7 4.44 22.03 6.91
N SER A 8 3.14 21.79 6.68
CA SER A 8 2.60 20.44 6.40
C SER A 8 3.26 19.77 5.20
N GLU A 9 3.77 20.57 4.26
CA GLU A 9 4.45 20.14 3.04
C GLU A 9 5.89 19.70 3.34
N GLU A 10 6.59 20.38 4.26
CA GLU A 10 7.89 19.92 4.78
C GLU A 10 7.79 18.66 5.65
N LEU A 11 6.67 18.41 6.33
CA LEU A 11 6.43 17.17 7.06
C LEU A 11 6.11 15.99 6.12
N ASP A 12 5.35 16.22 5.04
CA ASP A 12 5.12 15.22 3.97
C ASP A 12 6.46 14.91 3.25
N ASN A 13 7.24 15.94 2.91
CA ASN A 13 8.58 15.79 2.30
C ASN A 13 9.60 15.14 3.27
N ARG A 14 9.52 15.41 4.57
CA ARG A 14 10.39 14.77 5.58
C ARG A 14 9.97 13.36 5.93
N ALA A 15 8.67 13.04 5.89
CA ALA A 15 8.21 11.67 5.97
C ALA A 15 8.61 10.88 4.72
N GLN A 16 8.55 11.48 3.53
CA GLN A 16 9.10 10.89 2.30
C GLN A 16 10.61 10.66 2.41
N LEU A 17 11.38 11.61 2.96
CA LEU A 17 12.81 11.43 3.26
C LEU A 17 13.08 10.33 4.29
N LEU A 18 12.26 10.22 5.34
CA LEU A 18 12.36 9.13 6.31
C LEU A 18 12.07 7.79 5.66
N VAL A 19 11.12 7.72 4.75
CA VAL A 19 10.81 6.46 4.08
C VAL A 19 11.82 6.12 2.98
N SER A 20 12.45 7.11 2.33
CA SER A 20 13.55 6.88 1.37
C SER A 20 14.87 6.46 2.04
N ASP A 21 15.16 6.94 3.25
CA ASP A 21 16.38 6.58 4.01
C ASP A 21 16.23 5.36 4.93
N CYS A 22 15.00 4.89 5.16
CA CYS A 22 14.77 3.77 6.06
C CYS A 22 14.81 2.44 5.31
N ASN A 23 15.73 1.56 5.70
CA ASN A 23 15.47 0.12 5.73
C ASN A 23 14.37 -0.14 6.79
N VAL A 24 13.11 0.20 6.49
CA VAL A 24 11.96 0.15 7.42
C VAL A 24 11.77 -1.25 8.02
N LEU A 25 12.32 -2.26 7.36
CA LEU A 25 12.22 -3.63 7.79
C LEU A 25 13.43 -4.09 8.64
N SER A 26 14.59 -3.41 8.71
CA SER A 26 15.84 -4.00 9.24
C SER A 26 16.09 -3.98 10.75
N HIS A 27 15.22 -3.38 11.55
CA HIS A 27 15.48 -3.22 12.98
C HIS A 27 14.46 -3.99 13.85
N ASN A 28 14.95 -5.03 14.53
CA ASN A 28 14.31 -5.69 15.67
C ASN A 28 14.31 -4.76 16.91
N VAL A 29 13.62 -3.62 16.82
CA VAL A 29 13.43 -2.70 17.95
C VAL A 29 12.02 -2.13 17.87
N TRP A 30 11.04 -2.94 18.23
CA TRP A 30 9.70 -2.44 18.61
C TRP A 30 9.73 -2.26 20.12
N PHE A 31 9.40 -1.06 20.62
CA PHE A 31 9.59 -0.52 21.98
C PHE A 31 10.96 0.11 22.27
N SER A 32 11.06 1.44 22.12
CA SER A 32 11.45 2.36 23.23
C SER A 32 11.69 3.81 22.77
N ARG A 33 11.02 4.73 23.48
CA ARG A 33 11.32 6.16 23.74
C ARG A 33 11.45 7.14 22.55
N CYS A 34 10.56 8.14 22.54
CA CYS A 34 10.61 9.36 21.72
C CYS A 34 10.15 10.60 22.50
N VAL A 35 10.71 11.76 22.16
CA VAL A 35 10.45 13.08 22.77
C VAL A 35 10.34 14.13 21.65
N LEU A 36 9.17 14.83 21.61
CA LEU A 36 8.85 16.24 21.28
C LEU A 36 9.32 16.85 19.92
N LEU A 37 8.66 17.74 19.16
CA LEU A 37 7.45 18.64 19.10
C LEU A 37 7.55 19.40 17.72
N PRO A 38 6.93 20.58 17.40
CA PRO A 38 5.53 21.02 17.17
C PRO A 38 5.20 21.70 15.79
N CYS A 39 4.04 22.38 15.70
CA CYS A 39 3.14 22.73 14.56
C CYS A 39 3.15 24.11 13.86
N ILE A 40 2.19 24.36 12.92
CA ILE A 40 0.97 25.24 13.11
C ILE A 40 0.01 25.35 11.86
N ALA A 41 -1.29 25.10 12.15
CA ALA A 41 -2.59 25.66 11.70
C ALA A 41 -3.01 25.87 10.21
N CYS A 42 -4.15 25.25 9.86
CA CYS A 42 -5.15 25.80 8.93
C CYS A 42 -6.55 25.77 9.58
N SER A 43 -7.20 26.92 9.63
CA SER A 43 -8.53 27.16 10.17
C SER A 43 -9.61 26.90 9.11
N GLY A 44 -10.50 25.93 9.37
CA GLY A 44 -11.76 25.76 8.64
C GLY A 44 -11.88 24.48 7.81
N GLU A 45 -11.72 23.29 8.41
CA GLU A 45 -12.07 22.01 7.77
C GLU A 45 -12.69 21.07 8.82
N GLY A 46 -13.65 20.25 8.39
CA GLY A 46 -14.40 19.33 9.25
C GLY A 46 -13.53 18.58 10.25
N THR A 47 -14.06 18.36 11.45
CA THR A 47 -13.34 17.65 12.51
C THR A 47 -13.09 16.20 12.07
N TRP A 48 -11.85 15.86 11.68
CA TRP A 48 -11.41 14.46 11.50
C TRP A 48 -11.28 13.78 12.87
N ASN A 49 -12.42 13.61 13.52
CA ASN A 49 -12.54 12.94 14.81
C ASN A 49 -13.36 11.68 14.61
N PHE A 50 -12.68 10.53 14.55
CA PHE A 50 -13.33 9.25 14.30
C PHE A 50 -13.86 8.60 15.58
N SER A 51 -13.50 9.13 16.76
CA SER A 51 -13.90 8.58 18.07
C SER A 51 -15.41 8.39 18.27
N GLN A 52 -16.24 9.18 17.57
CA GLN A 52 -17.71 9.11 17.67
C GLN A 52 -18.34 8.12 16.69
N ILE A 53 -17.57 7.54 15.76
CA ILE A 53 -18.10 6.64 14.75
C ILE A 53 -18.21 5.22 15.33
N PRO A 54 -19.41 4.60 15.35
CA PRO A 54 -19.63 3.29 15.94
C PRO A 54 -19.19 2.14 15.01
N LEU A 55 -17.99 2.24 14.43
CA LEU A 55 -17.40 1.16 13.64
C LEU A 55 -16.62 0.20 14.54
N LYS A 56 -16.75 -1.09 14.23
CA LYS A 56 -15.98 -2.15 14.88
C LYS A 56 -14.60 -2.20 14.26
N VAL A 57 -13.58 -2.13 15.10
CA VAL A 57 -12.17 -2.29 14.71
C VAL A 57 -11.47 -3.14 15.77
N LYS A 58 -10.46 -3.89 15.34
CA LYS A 58 -9.73 -4.80 16.23
C LYS A 58 -8.94 -4.06 17.30
N THR A 59 -8.84 -4.68 18.46
CA THR A 59 -7.91 -4.33 19.54
C THR A 59 -6.50 -4.80 19.21
N LEU A 60 -5.48 -4.27 19.89
CA LEU A 60 -4.10 -4.73 19.71
C LEU A 60 -3.94 -6.23 20.04
N SER A 61 -4.70 -6.75 21.00
CA SER A 61 -4.67 -8.18 21.33
C SER A 61 -5.17 -9.04 20.17
N GLU A 62 -6.29 -8.64 19.54
CA GLU A 62 -6.83 -9.33 18.37
C GLU A 62 -5.88 -9.21 17.16
N LEU A 63 -5.23 -8.06 16.96
CA LEU A 63 -4.22 -7.89 15.90
C LEU A 63 -2.99 -8.76 16.15
N ARG A 64 -2.55 -8.92 17.39
CA ARG A 64 -1.44 -9.82 17.73
C ARG A 64 -1.78 -11.28 17.47
N CYS A 65 -3.03 -11.68 17.71
CA CYS A 65 -3.52 -13.00 17.36
C CYS A 65 -3.61 -13.20 15.84
N LEU A 66 -4.04 -12.18 15.10
CA LEU A 66 -4.11 -12.22 13.63
C LEU A 66 -2.70 -12.33 13.03
N TYR A 67 -1.80 -11.43 13.40
CA TYR A 67 -0.41 -11.37 12.92
C TYR A 67 0.53 -12.14 13.85
N ALA A 68 0.26 -13.43 14.04
CA ALA A 68 0.91 -14.23 15.07
C ALA A 68 2.41 -14.42 14.81
N GLU A 69 2.82 -14.66 13.55
CA GLU A 69 4.21 -14.85 13.14
C GLU A 69 5.04 -13.58 13.40
N VAL A 70 4.46 -12.41 13.09
CA VAL A 70 5.07 -11.10 13.38
C VAL A 70 5.15 -10.86 14.89
N SER A 71 4.08 -11.17 15.62
CA SER A 71 4.01 -10.98 17.07
C SER A 71 4.98 -11.87 17.84
N ARG A 72 5.30 -13.06 17.31
CA ARG A 72 6.34 -13.95 17.85
C ARG A 72 7.77 -13.51 17.48
N GLY A 73 7.93 -12.51 16.61
CA GLY A 73 9.23 -12.05 16.15
C GLY A 73 9.92 -13.05 15.23
N GLU A 74 9.16 -13.83 14.45
CA GLU A 74 9.73 -14.74 13.48
C GLU A 74 10.50 -13.99 12.39
N SER A 75 11.55 -14.61 11.87
CA SER A 75 12.34 -14.02 10.78
C SER A 75 11.50 -13.84 9.52
N GLN A 76 11.36 -12.58 9.11
CA GLN A 76 10.66 -12.13 7.91
C GLN A 76 11.64 -11.78 6.81
N LEU A 77 11.33 -12.14 5.56
CA LEU A 77 12.08 -11.67 4.41
C LEU A 77 11.91 -10.16 4.23
N GLY A 78 12.94 -9.47 3.74
CA GLY A 78 12.94 -8.02 3.57
C GLY A 78 13.35 -7.23 4.81
N VAL A 79 13.33 -7.86 6.00
CA VAL A 79 13.78 -7.25 7.27
C VAL A 79 15.26 -6.91 7.24
N LYS A 80 16.14 -7.88 7.45
CA LYS A 80 17.57 -7.64 7.35
C LYS A 80 18.10 -8.26 6.07
N LEU A 81 19.00 -7.54 5.40
CA LEU A 81 19.80 -8.09 4.32
C LEU A 81 20.58 -9.29 4.86
N ASN A 82 20.58 -10.40 4.11
CA ASN A 82 21.35 -11.62 4.42
C ASN A 82 21.06 -12.24 5.79
N MET A 83 19.79 -12.27 6.21
CA MET A 83 19.38 -13.07 7.37
C MET A 83 19.82 -14.54 7.20
N PRO A 84 20.41 -15.16 8.23
CA PRO A 84 20.79 -16.56 8.16
C PRO A 84 19.54 -17.44 8.09
N SER A 85 19.66 -18.55 7.35
CA SER A 85 18.66 -19.62 7.35
C SER A 85 18.57 -20.28 8.72
N VAL A 86 17.43 -20.90 9.02
CA VAL A 86 17.31 -21.81 10.18
C VAL A 86 18.03 -23.14 9.92
N TYR A 87 18.23 -23.49 8.64
CA TYR A 87 18.86 -24.74 8.23
C TYR A 87 20.37 -24.56 7.99
N PRO A 88 21.25 -25.38 8.62
CA PRO A 88 22.70 -25.24 8.51
C PRO A 88 23.26 -25.32 7.08
N ASN A 89 22.58 -26.04 6.20
CA ASN A 89 23.03 -26.30 4.83
C ASN A 89 22.60 -25.19 3.84
N ILE A 90 21.88 -24.17 4.30
CA ILE A 90 21.36 -23.09 3.46
C ILE A 90 21.90 -21.78 4.01
N PRO A 91 22.56 -20.93 3.20
CA PRO A 91 23.29 -19.78 3.73
C PRO A 91 22.37 -18.65 4.21
N THR A 92 21.24 -18.42 3.53
CA THR A 92 20.36 -17.28 3.80
C THR A 92 18.90 -17.70 3.88
N LEU A 93 18.11 -16.91 4.61
CA LEU A 93 16.66 -17.03 4.64
C LEU A 93 16.08 -16.92 3.22
N GLU A 94 16.60 -16.04 2.38
CA GLU A 94 16.11 -15.91 1.00
C GLU A 94 16.29 -17.21 0.18
N ALA A 95 17.43 -17.89 0.33
CA ALA A 95 17.67 -19.18 -0.32
C ALA A 95 16.74 -20.28 0.23
N GLU A 96 16.52 -20.30 1.54
CA GLU A 96 15.55 -21.21 2.19
C GLU A 96 14.14 -21.00 1.60
N ARG A 97 13.72 -19.74 1.55
CA ARG A 97 12.40 -19.33 1.07
C ARG A 97 12.24 -19.61 -0.42
N THR A 98 13.29 -19.48 -1.22
CA THR A 98 13.26 -19.81 -2.66
C THR A 98 13.01 -21.30 -2.87
N LEU A 99 13.77 -22.18 -2.21
CA LEU A 99 13.60 -23.63 -2.32
C LEU A 99 12.21 -24.08 -1.85
N HIS A 100 11.71 -23.50 -0.75
CA HIS A 100 10.37 -23.82 -0.25
C HIS A 100 9.27 -23.28 -1.16
N GLY A 101 9.44 -22.07 -1.69
CA GLY A 101 8.47 -21.42 -2.57
C GLY A 101 8.24 -22.20 -3.87
N GLU A 102 9.26 -22.84 -4.43
CA GLU A 102 9.09 -23.71 -5.61
C GLU A 102 8.14 -24.87 -5.34
N LYS A 103 8.26 -25.53 -4.17
CA LYS A 103 7.36 -26.61 -3.76
C LYS A 103 5.93 -26.10 -3.57
N VAL A 104 5.77 -24.91 -3.02
CA VAL A 104 4.46 -24.26 -2.83
C VAL A 104 3.81 -23.94 -4.17
N ILE A 105 4.57 -23.46 -5.17
CA ILE A 105 4.07 -23.21 -6.52
C ILE A 105 3.61 -24.53 -7.16
N LEU A 106 4.42 -25.59 -7.06
CA LEU A 106 4.08 -26.91 -7.62
C LEU A 106 2.82 -27.52 -7.00
N SER A 107 2.54 -27.23 -5.73
CA SER A 107 1.32 -27.71 -5.06
C SER A 107 0.04 -27.12 -5.66
N ASN A 108 0.12 -25.96 -6.32
CA ASN A 108 -1.00 -25.20 -6.86
C ASN A 108 -2.18 -25.03 -5.88
N HIS A 109 -1.89 -24.91 -4.59
CA HIS A 109 -2.89 -24.78 -3.53
C HIS A 109 -2.84 -23.37 -2.91
N ALA A 110 -3.91 -22.59 -3.06
CA ALA A 110 -3.96 -21.18 -2.63
C ALA A 110 -3.73 -20.96 -1.13
N PRO A 111 -4.34 -21.72 -0.19
CA PRO A 111 -4.08 -21.60 1.24
C PRO A 111 -2.61 -21.88 1.61
N LEU A 112 -1.95 -22.82 0.93
CA LEU A 112 -0.53 -23.09 1.18
C LEU A 112 0.35 -21.93 0.70
N ALA A 113 0.02 -21.32 -0.44
CA ALA A 113 0.67 -20.11 -0.91
C ALA A 113 0.45 -18.93 0.03
N GLN A 114 -0.76 -18.80 0.58
CA GLN A 114 -1.10 -17.76 1.56
C GLN A 114 -0.31 -17.95 2.87
N GLU A 115 -0.26 -19.16 3.40
CA GLU A 115 0.54 -19.48 4.59
C GLU A 115 2.04 -19.21 4.35
N PHE A 116 2.53 -19.55 3.16
CA PHE A 116 3.90 -19.23 2.78
C PHE A 116 4.15 -17.73 2.87
N LEU A 117 3.27 -16.86 2.37
CA LEU A 117 3.49 -15.40 2.35
C LEU A 117 3.67 -14.76 3.73
N LYS A 118 3.24 -15.38 4.83
CA LYS A 118 3.39 -14.85 6.20
C LYS A 118 4.83 -14.59 6.66
N ARG A 119 5.82 -15.14 5.94
CA ARG A 119 7.26 -14.91 6.15
C ARG A 119 7.95 -14.15 5.01
N GLY A 120 7.18 -13.55 4.10
CA GLY A 120 7.63 -12.80 2.93
C GLY A 120 8.06 -13.67 1.74
N CYS A 121 7.93 -13.18 0.52
CA CYS A 121 8.21 -13.94 -0.71
C CYS A 121 9.49 -13.47 -1.41
N PRO A 122 10.36 -14.38 -1.90
CA PRO A 122 11.46 -14.00 -2.79
C PRO A 122 10.96 -13.33 -4.07
N ARG A 123 11.73 -12.36 -4.58
CA ARG A 123 11.36 -11.57 -5.78
C ARG A 123 11.03 -12.44 -6.99
N CYS A 124 11.85 -13.46 -7.25
CA CYS A 124 11.71 -14.34 -8.42
C CYS A 124 10.44 -15.21 -8.39
N LEU A 125 9.83 -15.43 -7.22
CA LEU A 125 8.66 -16.29 -7.05
C LEU A 125 7.36 -15.50 -6.83
N ARG A 126 7.47 -14.22 -6.45
CA ARG A 126 6.34 -13.41 -5.96
C ARG A 126 5.16 -13.37 -6.91
N GLY A 127 5.39 -13.09 -8.19
CA GLY A 127 4.31 -13.03 -9.18
C GLY A 127 3.56 -14.36 -9.35
N LYS A 128 4.24 -15.51 -9.22
CA LYS A 128 3.60 -16.83 -9.29
C LYS A 128 2.79 -17.13 -8.03
N ILE A 129 3.37 -16.86 -6.86
CA ILE A 129 2.70 -17.06 -5.56
C ILE A 129 1.47 -16.16 -5.43
N TRP A 130 1.56 -14.87 -5.78
CA TRP A 130 0.42 -13.95 -5.75
C TRP A 130 -0.69 -14.40 -6.68
N SER A 131 -0.32 -14.81 -7.90
CA SER A 131 -1.29 -15.35 -8.84
C SER A 131 -2.01 -16.58 -8.27
N GLN A 132 -1.28 -17.48 -7.60
CA GLN A 132 -1.83 -18.64 -6.92
C GLN A 132 -2.80 -18.27 -5.79
N VAL A 133 -2.45 -17.30 -4.93
CA VAL A 133 -3.34 -16.83 -3.85
C VAL A 133 -4.60 -16.16 -4.39
N LEU A 134 -4.47 -15.37 -5.47
CA LEU A 134 -5.56 -14.60 -6.06
C LEU A 134 -6.39 -15.37 -7.08
N GLY A 135 -5.95 -16.57 -7.49
CA GLY A 135 -6.56 -17.32 -8.58
C GLY A 135 -6.48 -16.61 -9.94
N SER A 136 -5.47 -15.76 -10.14
CA SER A 136 -5.32 -14.91 -11.34
C SER A 136 -4.53 -15.57 -12.47
N GLN A 137 -4.45 -16.91 -12.51
CA GLN A 137 -3.70 -17.59 -13.58
C GLN A 137 -4.27 -17.22 -14.95
N ILE A 138 -3.37 -16.95 -15.89
CA ILE A 138 -3.78 -16.51 -17.22
C ILE A 138 -4.28 -17.71 -18.03
N ARG A 139 -5.52 -17.57 -18.51
CA ARG A 139 -6.20 -18.52 -19.39
C ARG A 139 -6.35 -17.93 -20.79
N GLN A 140 -6.69 -18.76 -21.78
CA GLN A 140 -6.89 -18.29 -23.15
C GLN A 140 -8.01 -17.23 -23.24
N ALA A 141 -9.11 -17.42 -22.50
CA ALA A 141 -10.20 -16.44 -22.42
C ALA A 141 -9.71 -15.08 -21.89
N ASN A 142 -8.78 -15.08 -20.94
CA ASN A 142 -8.22 -13.87 -20.36
C ASN A 142 -7.43 -13.07 -21.40
N ILE A 143 -6.66 -13.76 -22.25
CA ILE A 143 -5.88 -13.14 -23.33
C ILE A 143 -6.81 -12.48 -24.35
N GLN A 144 -7.87 -13.20 -24.75
CA GLN A 144 -8.87 -12.68 -25.68
C GLN A 144 -9.57 -11.44 -25.10
N HIS A 145 -10.08 -11.55 -23.87
CA HIS A 145 -10.78 -10.44 -23.21
C HIS A 145 -9.88 -9.21 -23.07
N PHE A 146 -8.61 -9.38 -22.69
CA PHE A 146 -7.68 -8.25 -22.63
C PHE A 146 -7.41 -7.63 -24.01
N GLY A 147 -7.40 -8.44 -25.07
CA GLY A 147 -7.34 -7.95 -26.46
C GLY A 147 -8.56 -7.11 -26.84
N GLU A 148 -9.76 -7.53 -26.41
CA GLU A 148 -11.00 -6.77 -26.60
C GLU A 148 -10.96 -5.43 -25.86
N LEU A 149 -10.50 -5.42 -24.61
CA LEU A 149 -10.31 -4.17 -23.83
C LEU A 149 -9.33 -3.22 -24.53
N LYS A 150 -8.20 -3.73 -25.04
CA LYS A 150 -7.25 -2.95 -25.82
C LYS A 150 -7.89 -2.34 -27.06
N ASN A 151 -8.70 -3.11 -27.79
CA ASN A 151 -9.42 -2.60 -28.95
C ASN A 151 -10.39 -1.48 -28.57
N LEU A 152 -11.10 -1.61 -27.43
CA LEU A 152 -11.98 -0.55 -26.91
C LEU A 152 -11.22 0.73 -26.54
N VAL A 153 -10.01 0.62 -25.98
CA VAL A 153 -9.15 1.77 -25.69
C VAL A 153 -8.73 2.48 -26.98
N ILE A 154 -8.36 1.73 -28.03
CA ILE A 154 -7.97 2.30 -29.33
C ILE A 154 -9.17 2.94 -30.03
N GLN A 155 -10.35 2.32 -29.94
CA GLN A 155 -11.54 2.76 -30.65
C GLN A 155 -12.21 3.99 -30.01
N TYR A 156 -12.17 4.12 -28.69
CA TYR A 156 -12.92 5.15 -27.96
C TYR A 156 -12.03 5.99 -27.05
N ASP A 157 -11.93 7.30 -27.34
CA ASP A 157 -11.33 8.31 -26.46
C ASP A 157 -12.32 8.71 -25.35
N LEU A 158 -12.03 8.30 -24.11
CA LEU A 158 -12.83 8.66 -22.94
C LEU A 158 -12.10 9.70 -22.09
N LEU A 159 -12.88 10.56 -21.40
CA LEU A 159 -12.30 11.58 -20.50
C LEU A 159 -11.38 10.97 -19.43
N VAL A 160 -11.71 9.76 -18.96
CA VAL A 160 -10.92 9.05 -17.96
C VAL A 160 -9.53 8.65 -18.48
N ASP A 161 -9.33 8.56 -19.79
CA ASP A 161 -8.02 8.27 -20.38
C ASP A 161 -7.06 9.43 -20.11
N LYS A 162 -7.56 10.67 -20.25
CA LYS A 162 -6.78 11.88 -19.95
C LYS A 162 -6.42 11.97 -18.49
N LEU A 163 -7.31 11.53 -17.60
CA LEU A 163 -7.04 11.47 -16.16
C LEU A 163 -5.96 10.42 -15.85
N ILE A 164 -6.07 9.22 -16.42
CA ILE A 164 -5.07 8.15 -16.26
C ILE A 164 -3.72 8.58 -16.82
N VAL A 165 -3.70 9.14 -18.04
CA VAL A 165 -2.46 9.58 -18.69
C VAL A 165 -1.77 10.64 -17.85
N LYS A 166 -2.52 11.65 -17.41
CA LYS A 166 -1.99 12.69 -16.53
C LYS A 166 -1.50 12.12 -15.20
N ASP A 167 -2.20 11.13 -14.63
CA ASP A 167 -1.79 10.53 -13.36
C ASP A 167 -0.50 9.73 -13.49
N VAL A 168 -0.32 8.94 -14.55
CA VAL A 168 0.95 8.25 -14.84
C VAL A 168 2.09 9.25 -14.99
N GLN A 169 1.89 10.33 -15.75
CA GLN A 169 2.89 11.39 -15.94
C GLN A 169 3.28 12.07 -14.63
N LEU A 170 2.31 12.32 -13.74
CA LEU A 170 2.56 12.97 -12.46
C LEU A 170 3.15 12.02 -11.40
N THR A 171 3.00 10.71 -11.58
CA THR A 171 3.46 9.69 -10.63
C THR A 171 4.67 8.96 -11.19
N ALA A 172 4.46 7.92 -12.00
CA ALA A 172 5.52 7.05 -12.51
C ALA A 172 6.59 7.80 -13.31
N SER A 173 6.21 8.69 -14.24
CA SER A 173 7.19 9.36 -15.11
C SER A 173 8.09 10.35 -14.35
N ASN A 174 7.63 10.85 -13.20
CA ASN A 174 8.38 11.77 -12.34
C ASN A 174 9.10 11.06 -11.18
N ASP A 175 9.14 9.73 -11.18
CA ASP A 175 9.69 8.90 -10.11
C ASP A 175 10.86 8.06 -10.63
N ASP A 176 12.00 8.15 -9.96
CA ASP A 176 13.25 7.49 -10.34
C ASP A 176 13.17 5.95 -10.26
N GLN A 177 12.23 5.43 -9.49
CA GLN A 177 12.00 4.00 -9.33
C GLN A 177 10.97 3.46 -10.34
N TYR A 178 10.17 4.32 -10.98
CA TYR A 178 9.05 3.84 -11.81
C TYR A 178 9.00 4.38 -13.23
N PHE A 179 9.84 5.35 -13.60
CA PHE A 179 9.81 5.98 -14.94
C PHE A 179 9.88 5.00 -16.11
N VAL A 180 10.53 3.84 -15.93
CA VAL A 180 10.66 2.80 -16.97
C VAL A 180 9.36 2.04 -17.26
N PHE A 181 8.32 2.20 -16.44
CA PHE A 181 7.08 1.42 -16.51
C PHE A 181 5.89 2.18 -17.11
N GLU A 182 6.11 3.37 -17.65
CA GLU A 182 5.04 4.21 -18.23
C GLU A 182 4.19 3.45 -19.26
N ASP A 183 4.82 2.79 -20.23
CA ASP A 183 4.12 2.07 -21.30
C ASP A 183 3.28 0.89 -20.80
N ILE A 184 3.78 0.15 -19.80
CA ILE A 184 3.05 -0.99 -19.23
C ILE A 184 1.88 -0.49 -18.37
N LEU A 185 2.04 0.64 -17.68
CA LEU A 185 0.98 1.27 -16.88
C LEU A 185 -0.16 1.76 -17.77
N TYR A 186 0.13 2.39 -18.92
CA TYR A 186 -0.93 2.78 -19.86
C TYR A 186 -1.73 1.57 -20.34
N GLN A 187 -1.05 0.50 -20.74
CA GLN A 187 -1.72 -0.72 -21.20
C GLN A 187 -2.64 -1.31 -20.14
N VAL A 188 -2.22 -1.31 -18.88
CA VAL A 188 -2.99 -1.90 -17.77
C VAL A 188 -4.13 -0.99 -17.33
N MET A 189 -3.84 0.28 -17.06
CA MET A 189 -4.80 1.20 -16.44
C MET A 189 -5.89 1.66 -17.41
N LEU A 190 -5.57 1.86 -18.68
CA LEU A 190 -6.58 2.18 -19.69
C LEU A 190 -7.52 0.98 -19.90
N CYS A 191 -7.01 -0.24 -19.99
CA CYS A 191 -7.85 -1.45 -20.07
C CYS A 191 -8.71 -1.62 -18.82
N PHE A 192 -8.14 -1.34 -17.63
CA PHE A 192 -8.89 -1.37 -16.37
C PHE A 192 -10.11 -0.44 -16.41
N SER A 193 -9.98 0.76 -16.97
CA SER A 193 -11.13 1.68 -17.08
C SER A 193 -12.27 1.18 -17.98
N ARG A 194 -11.98 0.23 -18.88
CA ARG A 194 -12.94 -0.35 -19.83
C ARG A 194 -13.59 -1.65 -19.35
N ASP A 195 -13.02 -2.30 -18.35
CA ASP A 195 -13.45 -3.63 -17.92
C ASP A 195 -14.69 -3.57 -17.01
N THR A 196 -15.81 -4.04 -17.53
CA THR A 196 -17.10 -4.10 -16.83
C THR A 196 -17.16 -5.16 -15.75
N GLU A 197 -16.25 -6.15 -15.72
CA GLU A 197 -16.19 -7.14 -14.62
C GLU A 197 -15.86 -6.46 -13.28
N ILE A 198 -15.23 -5.28 -13.32
CA ILE A 198 -14.90 -4.48 -12.13
C ILE A 198 -16.16 -3.97 -11.42
N LEU A 199 -17.29 -3.82 -12.12
CA LEU A 199 -18.55 -3.40 -11.52
C LEU A 199 -19.03 -4.34 -10.40
N SER A 200 -18.50 -5.56 -10.35
CA SER A 200 -18.76 -6.51 -9.26
C SER A 200 -18.44 -5.97 -7.86
N VAL A 201 -17.55 -4.97 -7.72
CA VAL A 201 -17.30 -4.32 -6.41
C VAL A 201 -18.55 -3.68 -5.82
N PHE A 202 -19.47 -3.20 -6.67
CA PHE A 202 -20.70 -2.55 -6.23
C PHE A 202 -21.75 -3.54 -5.71
N ASN A 203 -21.62 -4.84 -6.01
CA ASN A 203 -22.52 -5.87 -5.49
C ASN A 203 -22.44 -6.04 -3.96
N HIS A 204 -21.32 -5.60 -3.37
CA HIS A 204 -21.04 -5.74 -1.95
C HIS A 204 -20.87 -4.39 -1.24
N SER A 205 -21.26 -3.31 -1.92
CA SER A 205 -21.07 -1.92 -1.50
C SER A 205 -22.43 -1.21 -1.43
N ALA A 206 -22.52 -0.18 -0.57
CA ALA A 206 -23.65 0.75 -0.58
C ALA A 206 -23.48 1.88 -1.62
N SER A 207 -22.32 1.95 -2.27
CA SER A 207 -22.01 2.91 -3.32
C SER A 207 -22.61 2.45 -4.65
N ASN A 208 -22.98 3.41 -5.49
CA ASN A 208 -23.44 3.15 -6.85
C ASN A 208 -22.39 3.63 -7.85
N PRO A 209 -22.21 2.94 -8.98
CA PRO A 209 -21.36 3.43 -10.05
C PRO A 209 -21.90 4.76 -10.58
N VAL A 210 -21.02 5.59 -11.13
CA VAL A 210 -21.44 6.86 -11.72
C VAL A 210 -22.17 6.61 -13.03
N HIS A 211 -23.33 7.23 -13.19
CA HIS A 211 -24.12 7.20 -14.40
C HIS A 211 -23.92 8.49 -15.19
N ALA A 212 -23.57 8.37 -16.47
CA ALA A 212 -23.49 9.47 -17.43
C ALA A 212 -24.68 9.45 -18.38
N ILE A 213 -25.12 10.62 -18.80
CA ILE A 213 -26.19 10.78 -19.79
C ILE A 213 -25.55 10.76 -21.19
N LEU A 214 -26.15 10.00 -22.10
CA LEU A 214 -25.74 9.97 -23.51
C LEU A 214 -25.85 11.37 -24.13
N LYS A 215 -24.81 11.78 -24.87
CA LYS A 215 -24.78 13.10 -25.54
C LYS A 215 -26.04 13.33 -26.37
N ASN A 216 -26.61 14.53 -26.25
CA ASN A 216 -27.81 14.99 -26.96
C ASN A 216 -29.10 14.22 -26.64
N LYS A 217 -29.15 13.48 -25.52
CA LYS A 217 -30.36 12.82 -25.04
C LYS A 217 -30.84 13.43 -23.72
N SER A 218 -32.13 13.31 -23.45
CA SER A 218 -32.74 13.72 -22.20
C SER A 218 -32.29 12.83 -21.04
N ALA A 219 -32.25 13.38 -19.82
CA ALA A 219 -31.87 12.70 -18.58
C ALA A 219 -32.95 11.70 -18.10
N ILE A 220 -33.29 10.74 -18.96
CA ILE A 220 -34.20 9.62 -18.68
C ILE A 220 -33.35 8.37 -18.44
N VAL A 221 -33.79 7.45 -17.59
CA VAL A 221 -33.06 6.23 -17.20
C VAL A 221 -32.53 5.45 -18.41
N GLU A 222 -33.32 5.34 -19.48
CA GLU A 222 -32.94 4.66 -20.74
C GLU A 222 -31.75 5.30 -21.48
N ASN A 223 -31.45 6.57 -21.18
CA ASN A 223 -30.35 7.33 -21.78
C ASN A 223 -29.15 7.45 -20.85
N THR A 224 -29.14 6.72 -19.72
CA THR A 224 -28.01 6.69 -18.79
C THR A 224 -27.18 5.44 -18.99
N VAL A 225 -25.87 5.61 -18.93
CA VAL A 225 -24.89 4.52 -19.02
C VAL A 225 -23.89 4.65 -17.88
N ILE A 226 -23.34 3.53 -17.40
CA ILE A 226 -22.28 3.56 -16.39
C ILE A 226 -21.01 4.14 -17.02
N PHE A 227 -20.39 5.10 -16.33
CA PHE A 227 -19.20 5.78 -16.80
C PHE A 227 -18.18 6.03 -15.68
N PRO A 228 -16.89 5.69 -15.89
CA PRO A 228 -16.37 4.87 -16.99
C PRO A 228 -16.95 3.43 -16.98
N PRO A 229 -16.73 2.61 -18.03
CA PRO A 229 -17.28 1.25 -18.08
C PRO A 229 -16.96 0.38 -16.85
N SER A 230 -15.80 0.59 -16.21
CA SER A 230 -15.45 -0.08 -14.95
C SER A 230 -16.20 0.42 -13.71
N GLY A 231 -16.88 1.57 -13.80
CA GLY A 231 -17.54 2.27 -12.71
C GLY A 231 -16.60 3.02 -11.77
N ILE A 232 -15.28 2.94 -11.96
CA ILE A 232 -14.29 3.56 -11.09
C ILE A 232 -13.73 4.83 -11.73
N ILE A 233 -13.95 5.98 -11.09
CA ILE A 233 -13.35 7.25 -11.52
C ILE A 233 -11.94 7.35 -10.92
N PRO A 234 -10.88 7.46 -11.75
CA PRO A 234 -9.52 7.59 -11.25
C PRO A 234 -9.32 8.93 -10.54
N PHE A 235 -8.65 8.89 -9.39
CA PHE A 235 -8.17 10.07 -8.66
C PHE A 235 -6.64 10.17 -8.76
N HIS A 236 -6.07 11.26 -8.26
CA HIS A 236 -4.61 11.43 -8.29
C HIS A 236 -3.89 10.40 -7.40
N GLY A 237 -3.00 9.63 -8.00
CA GLY A 237 -2.28 8.50 -7.38
C GLY A 237 -3.02 7.18 -7.52
N PHE A 238 -4.05 7.09 -8.35
CA PHE A 238 -4.76 5.83 -8.60
C PHE A 238 -3.88 4.82 -9.34
N THR A 239 -3.06 5.29 -10.28
CA THR A 239 -2.09 4.46 -11.02
C THR A 239 -1.05 3.81 -10.11
N MET A 240 -0.81 4.40 -8.94
CA MET A 240 0.14 3.90 -7.95
C MET A 240 -0.26 2.54 -7.39
N TYR A 241 -1.53 2.14 -7.46
CA TYR A 241 -1.91 0.77 -7.08
C TYR A 241 -1.34 -0.28 -8.05
N ALA A 242 -1.08 0.05 -9.31
CA ALA A 242 -0.54 -0.88 -10.31
C ALA A 242 0.99 -0.83 -10.41
N MET A 243 1.62 0.30 -10.07
CA MET A 243 3.06 0.52 -10.21
C MET A 243 3.94 -0.59 -9.60
N PRO A 244 3.71 -1.08 -8.36
CA PRO A 244 4.56 -2.12 -7.78
C PRO A 244 4.45 -3.47 -8.49
N PHE A 245 3.34 -3.73 -9.21
CA PHE A 245 3.18 -4.96 -9.98
C PHE A 245 4.13 -5.01 -11.19
N CYS A 246 4.57 -3.87 -11.71
CA CYS A 246 5.53 -3.79 -12.82
C CYS A 246 6.88 -4.42 -12.47
N TYR A 247 7.25 -4.46 -11.18
CA TYR A 247 8.46 -5.14 -10.71
C TYR A 247 8.35 -6.67 -10.68
N MET A 248 7.14 -7.22 -10.82
CA MET A 248 6.86 -8.65 -10.76
C MET A 248 6.48 -9.25 -12.12
N TYR A 249 5.95 -8.45 -13.04
CA TYR A 249 5.40 -8.91 -14.30
C TYR A 249 5.93 -8.08 -15.47
N GLU A 250 6.59 -8.76 -16.41
CA GLU A 250 6.94 -8.18 -17.72
C GLU A 250 5.73 -8.22 -18.68
N ASN A 251 4.87 -9.23 -18.56
CA ASN A 251 3.70 -9.39 -19.41
C ASN A 251 2.52 -8.53 -18.89
N PRO A 252 1.99 -7.58 -19.67
CA PRO A 252 0.90 -6.70 -19.24
C PRO A 252 -0.40 -7.46 -18.93
N ILE A 253 -0.65 -8.60 -19.58
CA ILE A 253 -1.83 -9.44 -19.32
C ILE A 253 -1.73 -10.06 -17.93
N ALA A 254 -0.58 -10.66 -17.60
CA ALA A 254 -0.34 -11.25 -16.28
C ALA A 254 -0.44 -10.22 -15.16
N LEU A 255 0.13 -9.03 -15.40
CA LEU A 255 0.02 -7.88 -14.53
C LEU A 255 -1.44 -7.48 -14.34
N TYR A 256 -2.17 -7.26 -15.43
CA TYR A 256 -3.55 -6.80 -15.43
C TYR A 256 -4.47 -7.68 -14.58
N TYR A 257 -4.48 -8.99 -14.83
CA TYR A 257 -5.39 -9.88 -14.10
C TYR A 257 -5.03 -10.05 -12.63
N THR A 258 -3.74 -9.98 -12.30
CA THR A 258 -3.30 -10.02 -10.90
C THR A 258 -3.66 -8.72 -10.19
N PHE A 259 -3.41 -7.57 -10.83
CA PHE A 259 -3.80 -6.25 -10.32
C PHE A 259 -5.32 -6.16 -10.13
N ARG A 260 -6.11 -6.56 -11.14
CA ARG A 260 -7.58 -6.59 -11.06
C ARG A 260 -8.05 -7.45 -9.89
N ALA A 261 -7.55 -8.67 -9.76
CA ALA A 261 -7.93 -9.55 -8.64
C ALA A 261 -7.55 -8.95 -7.28
N PHE A 262 -6.38 -8.33 -7.16
CA PHE A 262 -5.96 -7.65 -5.93
C PHE A 262 -6.87 -6.45 -5.63
N TYR A 263 -7.17 -5.63 -6.64
CA TYR A 263 -8.02 -4.46 -6.51
C TYR A 263 -9.43 -4.82 -6.04
N LEU A 264 -10.05 -5.83 -6.67
CA LEU A 264 -11.39 -6.32 -6.33
C LEU A 264 -11.47 -6.91 -4.92
N ARG A 265 -10.36 -7.42 -4.38
CA ARG A 265 -10.33 -7.99 -3.02
C ARG A 265 -10.07 -6.91 -1.96
N TYR A 266 -9.18 -5.97 -2.25
CA TYR A 266 -8.63 -5.05 -1.25
C TYR A 266 -8.80 -3.57 -1.59
N TRP A 267 -8.25 -3.10 -2.72
CA TRP A 267 -8.05 -1.65 -2.96
C TRP A 267 -9.31 -0.84 -3.15
N PHE A 268 -10.38 -1.44 -3.69
CA PHE A 268 -11.64 -0.71 -3.82
C PHE A 268 -12.14 -0.15 -2.46
N ARG A 269 -11.84 -0.84 -1.36
CA ARG A 269 -12.22 -0.46 0.02
C ARG A 269 -11.47 0.76 0.55
N LEU A 270 -10.34 1.11 -0.06
CA LEU A 270 -9.47 2.20 0.41
C LEU A 270 -9.92 3.57 -0.06
N HIS A 271 -10.82 3.63 -1.05
CA HIS A 271 -11.35 4.86 -1.60
C HIS A 271 -12.88 4.81 -1.72
N GLU A 272 -13.51 3.97 -0.90
CA GLU A 272 -14.96 3.83 -0.80
C GLU A 272 -15.40 4.10 0.64
N VAL A 273 -16.45 4.91 0.79
CA VAL A 273 -17.08 5.16 2.09
C VAL A 273 -17.99 3.99 2.43
N SER A 274 -17.55 3.11 3.33
CA SER A 274 -18.31 1.94 3.78
C SER A 274 -18.15 1.71 5.28
N SER A 275 -19.04 0.90 5.85
CA SER A 275 -18.97 0.44 7.25
C SER A 275 -18.17 -0.87 7.40
N HIS A 276 -17.47 -1.31 6.36
CA HIS A 276 -16.69 -2.55 6.38
C HIS A 276 -15.52 -2.44 7.36
N GLU A 277 -15.22 -3.50 8.12
CA GLU A 277 -14.14 -3.48 9.14
C GLU A 277 -12.75 -3.15 8.54
N GLN A 278 -12.54 -3.45 7.26
CA GLN A 278 -11.33 -3.13 6.51
C GLN A 278 -11.47 -1.94 5.53
N GLY A 279 -12.57 -1.18 5.59
CA GLY A 279 -12.74 0.03 4.78
C GLY A 279 -11.90 1.19 5.29
N ILE A 280 -11.63 2.19 4.44
CA ILE A 280 -10.74 3.32 4.78
C ILE A 280 -11.10 4.03 6.09
N LEU A 281 -12.40 4.20 6.38
CA LEU A 281 -12.86 4.81 7.63
C LEU A 281 -12.51 3.96 8.85
N SER A 282 -12.72 2.64 8.77
CA SER A 282 -12.38 1.70 9.82
C SER A 282 -10.86 1.63 10.04
N LEU A 283 -10.07 1.68 8.96
CA LEU A 283 -8.61 1.72 9.06
C LEU A 283 -8.11 3.01 9.72
N CYS A 284 -8.70 4.16 9.39
CA CYS A 284 -8.40 5.44 10.04
C CYS A 284 -8.75 5.41 11.54
N LEU A 285 -9.93 4.88 11.88
CA LEU A 285 -10.37 4.70 13.27
C LEU A 285 -9.45 3.74 14.03
N LEU A 286 -9.03 2.65 13.39
CA LEU A 286 -8.11 1.68 13.98
C LEU A 286 -6.78 2.35 14.32
N PHE A 287 -6.18 3.07 13.36
CA PHE A 287 -4.98 3.86 13.60
C PHE A 287 -5.15 4.84 14.76
N GLU A 288 -6.24 5.62 14.77
CA GLU A 288 -6.50 6.61 15.82
C GLU A 288 -6.62 5.97 17.21
N ARG A 289 -7.33 4.83 17.33
CA ARG A 289 -7.47 4.10 18.60
C ARG A 289 -6.15 3.52 19.08
N LEU A 290 -5.35 2.97 18.18
CA LEU A 290 -4.03 2.45 18.52
C LEU A 290 -3.11 3.57 19.01
N LEU A 291 -3.08 4.70 18.29
CA LEU A 291 -2.30 5.88 18.66
C LEU A 291 -2.71 6.43 20.03
N GLN A 292 -4.01 6.64 20.26
CA GLN A 292 -4.51 7.15 21.55
C GLN A 292 -4.18 6.23 22.73
N ARG A 293 -4.27 4.91 22.52
CA ARG A 293 -4.14 3.95 23.61
C ARG A 293 -2.70 3.55 23.92
N TYR A 294 -1.87 3.41 22.90
CA TYR A 294 -0.51 2.86 23.05
C TYR A 294 0.57 3.90 22.92
N GLU A 295 0.28 5.05 22.31
CA GLU A 295 1.22 6.17 22.12
C GLU A 295 0.62 7.51 22.58
N PRO A 296 0.16 7.62 23.85
CA PRO A 296 -0.53 8.80 24.35
C PRO A 296 0.36 10.05 24.27
N GLU A 297 1.67 9.93 24.46
CA GLU A 297 2.62 11.05 24.34
C GLU A 297 2.64 11.62 22.91
N LEU A 298 2.67 10.77 21.89
CA LEU A 298 2.59 11.20 20.49
C LEU A 298 1.22 11.82 20.19
N TRP A 299 0.13 11.24 20.70
CA TRP A 299 -1.21 11.80 20.59
C TRP A 299 -1.30 13.20 21.21
N PHE A 300 -0.79 13.39 22.44
CA PHE A 300 -0.79 14.69 23.11
C PHE A 300 0.09 15.70 22.38
N ARG A 301 1.24 15.28 21.83
CA ARG A 301 2.03 16.13 20.93
C ARG A 301 1.17 16.60 19.76
N PHE A 302 0.51 15.70 19.02
CA PHE A 302 -0.39 16.07 17.94
C PHE A 302 -1.52 17.05 18.36
N LYS A 303 -2.04 16.90 19.58
CA LYS A 303 -3.04 17.82 20.14
C LYS A 303 -2.48 19.19 20.49
N GLN A 304 -1.33 19.26 21.14
CA GLN A 304 -0.65 20.53 21.49
C GLN A 304 -0.35 21.37 20.26
N VAL A 305 -0.09 20.67 19.16
CA VAL A 305 0.36 21.27 17.91
C VAL A 305 -0.89 21.60 17.04
N ASN A 306 -2.05 20.99 17.32
CA ASN A 306 -3.29 21.14 16.56
C ASN A 306 -3.22 20.52 15.15
N ILE A 307 -2.55 19.37 15.03
CA ILE A 307 -2.63 18.49 13.85
C ILE A 307 -3.48 17.28 14.21
N GLN A 308 -4.40 16.90 13.33
CA GLN A 308 -5.10 15.62 13.42
C GLN A 308 -4.21 14.50 12.86
N PRO A 309 -3.82 13.49 13.66
CA PRO A 309 -2.88 12.45 13.22
C PRO A 309 -3.32 11.72 11.95
N VAL A 310 -4.63 11.46 11.81
CA VAL A 310 -5.17 10.79 10.63
C VAL A 310 -4.86 11.56 9.35
N ARG A 311 -4.88 12.90 9.36
CA ARG A 311 -4.56 13.72 8.17
C ARG A 311 -3.15 13.47 7.66
N VAL A 312 -2.21 13.14 8.54
CA VAL A 312 -0.82 12.84 8.16
C VAL A 312 -0.74 11.51 7.43
N VAL A 313 -1.41 10.48 7.96
CA VAL A 313 -1.29 9.11 7.44
C VAL A 313 -2.34 8.75 6.39
N PHE A 314 -3.35 9.60 6.17
CA PHE A 314 -4.50 9.28 5.32
C PHE A 314 -4.08 8.87 3.91
N LYS A 315 -3.16 9.62 3.29
CA LYS A 315 -2.64 9.28 1.94
C LYS A 315 -1.90 7.94 1.94
N TRP A 316 -1.16 7.63 3.00
CA TRP A 316 -0.45 6.36 3.12
C TRP A 316 -1.44 5.19 3.19
N LEU A 317 -2.48 5.32 4.02
CA LEU A 317 -3.52 4.30 4.14
C LEU A 317 -4.31 4.14 2.84
N MET A 318 -4.76 5.26 2.26
CA MET A 318 -5.56 5.25 1.04
C MET A 318 -4.78 4.66 -0.14
N ARG A 319 -3.47 4.94 -0.28
CA ARG A 319 -2.63 4.39 -1.36
C ARG A 319 -1.96 3.05 -1.02
N GLY A 320 -2.28 2.45 0.13
CA GLY A 320 -1.63 1.21 0.58
C GLY A 320 -0.10 1.33 0.67
N PHE A 321 0.41 2.52 1.02
CA PHE A 321 1.82 2.95 1.01
C PHE A 321 2.51 3.07 -0.36
N SER A 322 1.79 2.93 -1.46
CA SER A 322 2.39 3.12 -2.78
C SER A 322 2.90 4.55 -3.00
N GLY A 323 4.15 4.64 -3.47
CA GLY A 323 4.99 5.85 -3.56
C GLY A 323 5.19 6.60 -2.25
N HIS A 324 4.95 5.90 -1.14
CA HIS A 324 5.48 6.30 0.16
C HIS A 324 6.65 5.38 0.54
N LEU A 325 6.58 4.07 0.26
CA LEU A 325 7.65 3.09 0.50
C LEU A 325 8.44 2.75 -0.78
N PRO A 326 9.74 2.39 -0.66
CA PRO A 326 10.48 1.76 -1.75
C PRO A 326 9.77 0.48 -2.24
N PRO A 327 9.82 0.17 -3.56
CA PRO A 327 9.06 -0.92 -4.17
C PRO A 327 9.25 -2.26 -3.48
N GLU A 328 10.47 -2.57 -3.06
CA GLU A 328 10.75 -3.85 -2.42
C GLU A 328 10.06 -3.97 -1.05
N GLN A 329 10.14 -2.93 -0.21
CA GLN A 329 9.49 -2.88 1.09
C GLN A 329 7.97 -2.90 0.97
N LEU A 330 7.45 -2.18 -0.03
CA LEU A 330 6.03 -2.15 -0.35
C LEU A 330 5.51 -3.53 -0.76
N LEU A 331 6.27 -4.29 -1.57
CA LEU A 331 5.90 -5.65 -1.95
C LEU A 331 5.89 -6.60 -0.75
N TYR A 332 6.77 -6.44 0.24
CA TYR A 332 6.68 -7.23 1.49
C TYR A 332 5.46 -6.85 2.35
N LEU A 333 5.09 -5.56 2.38
CA LEU A 333 3.84 -5.15 3.01
C LEU A 333 2.62 -5.79 2.31
N TRP A 334 2.64 -5.87 0.99
CA TRP A 334 1.54 -6.48 0.23
C TRP A 334 1.55 -8.01 0.28
N ASP A 335 2.72 -8.65 0.46
CA ASP A 335 2.82 -10.06 0.84
C ASP A 335 2.01 -10.31 2.14
N MET A 336 2.13 -9.42 3.13
CA MET A 336 1.37 -9.51 4.39
C MET A 336 -0.14 -9.33 4.20
N ILE A 337 -0.57 -8.40 3.34
CA ILE A 337 -1.99 -8.22 3.04
C ILE A 337 -2.57 -9.52 2.48
N LEU A 338 -1.89 -10.15 1.53
CA LEU A 338 -2.31 -11.42 0.95
C LEU A 338 -2.23 -12.57 1.96
N ALA A 339 -1.15 -12.64 2.75
CA ALA A 339 -0.92 -13.70 3.73
C ALA A 339 -2.01 -13.80 4.80
N TYR A 340 -2.51 -12.65 5.27
CA TYR A 340 -3.51 -12.58 6.34
C TYR A 340 -4.90 -12.19 5.86
N ASP A 341 -5.07 -11.95 4.56
CA ASP A 341 -6.32 -11.45 3.96
C ASP A 341 -6.86 -10.20 4.68
N SER A 342 -5.96 -9.29 5.05
CA SER A 342 -6.28 -8.13 5.87
C SER A 342 -5.49 -6.88 5.53
N LEU A 343 -6.21 -5.76 5.40
CA LEU A 343 -5.69 -4.40 5.24
C LEU A 343 -5.28 -3.75 6.58
N GLU A 344 -5.55 -4.39 7.72
CA GLU A 344 -5.29 -3.81 9.05
C GLU A 344 -3.79 -3.68 9.39
N VAL A 345 -2.92 -4.28 8.58
CA VAL A 345 -1.46 -4.06 8.65
C VAL A 345 -1.08 -2.62 8.28
N LEU A 346 -1.88 -1.96 7.43
CA LEU A 346 -1.63 -0.58 7.00
C LEU A 346 -1.62 0.42 8.18
N PRO A 347 -2.67 0.49 9.03
CA PRO A 347 -2.66 1.38 10.21
C PRO A 347 -1.62 1.00 11.26
N ILE A 348 -1.26 -0.30 11.39
CA ILE A 348 -0.17 -0.73 12.28
C ILE A 348 1.16 -0.15 11.79
N LEU A 349 1.46 -0.28 10.49
CA LEU A 349 2.69 0.27 9.91
C LEU A 349 2.72 1.80 9.99
N ALA A 350 1.60 2.48 9.74
CA ALA A 350 1.51 3.92 9.86
C ALA A 350 1.86 4.41 11.27
N LEU A 351 1.34 3.75 12.30
CA LEU A 351 1.69 4.04 13.69
C LEU A 351 3.18 3.81 13.96
N ALA A 352 3.74 2.71 13.45
CA ALA A 352 5.15 2.38 13.62
C ALA A 352 6.07 3.43 12.99
N ILE A 353 5.76 3.90 11.79
CA ILE A 353 6.53 4.94 11.11
C ILE A 353 6.49 6.25 11.91
N LEU A 354 5.33 6.63 12.46
CA LEU A 354 5.23 7.84 13.29
C LEU A 354 5.95 7.74 14.64
N GLN A 355 6.20 6.52 15.13
CA GLN A 355 7.01 6.29 16.32
C GLN A 355 8.52 6.46 16.06
N LEU A 356 8.97 6.40 14.80
CA LEU A 356 10.40 6.51 14.48
C LEU A 356 10.94 7.92 14.83
N PRO A 357 12.05 8.02 15.56
CA PRO A 357 12.65 9.31 15.87
C PRO A 357 13.12 10.04 14.61
N THR A 358 12.67 11.28 14.41
CA THR A 358 13.22 12.18 13.40
C THR A 358 14.64 12.60 13.79
N GLY A 359 15.66 11.96 13.22
CA GLY A 359 17.02 12.51 13.15
C GLY A 359 18.04 11.94 14.16
N GLN A 360 18.80 10.95 13.70
CA GLN A 360 20.25 10.98 13.86
C GLN A 360 20.86 10.63 12.49
N PRO A 361 21.62 11.54 11.83
CA PRO A 361 22.52 11.12 10.77
C PRO A 361 23.52 10.14 11.39
N ALA A 362 23.84 9.07 10.67
CA ALA A 362 24.87 8.12 11.04
C ALA A 362 26.23 8.83 11.11
N ALA A 363 26.52 9.49 12.23
CA ALA A 363 27.84 10.00 12.54
C ALA A 363 28.74 8.77 12.76
N GLY A 364 29.69 8.61 11.84
CA GLY A 364 30.68 7.54 11.88
C GLY A 364 31.30 7.40 13.26
N ARG A 365 31.26 6.17 13.79
CA ARG A 365 32.20 5.76 14.83
C ARG A 365 33.59 5.71 14.21
N ASN A 366 34.22 6.87 14.09
CA ASN A 366 35.67 6.95 14.18
C ASN A 366 36.01 6.79 15.66
N THR A 367 36.27 5.56 16.06
CA THR A 367 37.01 5.30 17.29
C THR A 367 38.37 5.97 17.16
N SER A 368 38.56 7.04 17.93
CA SER A 368 39.87 7.59 18.23
C SER A 368 40.71 6.52 18.95
N GLU A 369 41.50 5.78 18.18
CA GLU A 369 42.78 5.28 18.66
C GLU A 369 43.85 6.30 18.26
N ARG A 370 44.24 7.12 19.23
CA ARG A 370 45.63 7.59 19.38
C ARG A 370 45.82 7.91 20.86
N GLY A 371 46.26 6.86 21.57
CA GLY A 371 46.94 7.00 22.84
C GLY A 371 48.14 7.94 22.69
N GLY A 372 48.39 8.70 23.76
CA GLY A 372 49.41 9.73 23.79
C GLY A 372 50.82 9.16 23.87
N GLU A 373 51.73 9.86 23.19
CA GLU A 373 53.15 9.89 23.51
C GLU A 373 53.48 11.32 23.97
N ARG A 374 53.62 11.49 25.29
CA ARG A 374 54.53 12.44 25.95
C ARG A 374 54.85 11.90 27.36
N ASN A 375 55.89 11.10 27.43
CA ASN A 375 57.12 11.39 28.19
C ASN A 375 58.20 10.38 27.84
#